data_AF-A0A3M1NUK6-F1
#
_entry.id   AF-A0A3M1NUK6-F1
#
_cell.length_a   1.000
_cell.length_b   1.000
_cell.length_c   1.000
_cell.angle_alpha   90.00
_cell.angle_beta   90.00
_cell.angle_gamma   90.00
#
_symmetry.space_group_name_H-M   'P 1'
#
loop_
_entity.id
_entity.type
_entity.pdbx_description
1 polymer ?
#
loop_
_entity_poly.entity_id
_entity_poly.type
_entity_poly.pdbx_seq_one_letter_code
_entity_poly.pdbx_strand_id
1 'polypeptide(L)'
;VFEAAQELGAALFIHPWDMMGKERMPKYWLPWLVGMPAETSLAICSMIFGGVFERLPGLRVAFAHGGGSFPGTIGRIEHGFNVRPDLCAVDNPVNPRHYLGKFYVDSLVHDAEVLRYLIKLFGVEKIALGSDYPFPLGEHIPGELIASMQDISPKDREWLLYRSALHWLNRRENDFR
;
A
#
# COMPACT_ATOMS: atom_id res chain seq x y z
N VAL A 1 -7.05 -2.67 -19.26
CA VAL A 1 -6.05 -3.36 -18.40
C VAL A 1 -6.64 -3.75 -17.06
N PHE A 2 -7.13 -2.81 -16.23
CA PHE A 2 -7.68 -3.16 -14.91
C PHE A 2 -8.92 -4.08 -14.98
N GLU A 3 -9.84 -3.84 -15.92
CA GLU A 3 -10.98 -4.75 -16.18
C GLU A 3 -10.51 -6.18 -16.46
N ALA A 4 -9.63 -6.35 -17.44
CA ALA A 4 -9.05 -7.66 -17.77
C ALA A 4 -8.31 -8.30 -16.58
N ALA A 5 -7.59 -7.51 -15.77
CA ALA A 5 -6.93 -8.03 -14.57
C ALA A 5 -7.95 -8.56 -13.55
N GLN A 6 -9.06 -7.86 -13.34
CA GLN A 6 -10.15 -8.34 -12.48
C GLN A 6 -10.79 -9.61 -13.06
N GLU A 7 -11.12 -9.63 -14.35
CA GLU A 7 -11.73 -10.78 -15.03
C GLU A 7 -10.86 -12.05 -14.94
N LEU A 8 -9.55 -11.90 -15.07
CA LEU A 8 -8.59 -13.00 -14.95
C LEU A 8 -8.28 -13.37 -13.49
N GLY A 9 -8.79 -12.63 -12.51
CA GLY A 9 -8.41 -12.77 -11.10
C GLY A 9 -6.92 -12.47 -10.86
N ALA A 10 -6.28 -11.65 -11.68
CA ALA A 10 -4.90 -11.24 -11.50
C ALA A 10 -4.78 -10.27 -10.32
N ALA A 11 -3.80 -10.52 -9.45
CA ALA A 11 -3.39 -9.57 -8.43
C ALA A 11 -2.40 -8.55 -9.04
N LEU A 12 -2.55 -7.27 -8.68
CA LEU A 12 -1.70 -6.19 -9.13
C LEU A 12 -0.82 -5.71 -7.97
N PHE A 13 0.49 -5.62 -8.20
CA PHE A 13 1.44 -4.96 -7.30
C PHE A 13 1.92 -3.68 -7.96
N ILE A 14 1.60 -2.53 -7.37
CA ILE A 14 1.97 -1.22 -7.88
C ILE A 14 3.25 -0.78 -7.19
N HIS A 15 4.34 -0.77 -7.96
CA HIS A 15 5.66 -0.34 -7.52
C HIS A 15 5.96 1.06 -8.05
N PRO A 16 6.47 1.99 -7.24
CA PRO A 16 6.82 3.32 -7.71
C PRO A 16 8.03 3.26 -8.65
N TRP A 17 7.96 3.99 -9.76
CA TRP A 17 9.06 4.14 -10.70
C TRP A 17 8.95 5.49 -11.39
N ASP A 18 10.01 5.91 -12.09
CA ASP A 18 10.10 7.19 -12.81
C ASP A 18 9.64 8.40 -11.97
N MET A 19 10.26 8.54 -10.80
CA MET A 19 9.76 9.37 -9.71
C MET A 19 9.61 10.85 -10.07
N MET A 20 8.47 11.45 -9.69
CA MET A 20 8.19 12.87 -9.87
C MET A 20 9.29 13.75 -9.28
N GLY A 21 9.64 14.81 -10.01
CA GLY A 21 10.60 15.79 -9.54
C GLY A 21 12.02 15.25 -9.37
N LYS A 22 12.37 14.08 -9.95
CA LYS A 22 13.72 13.50 -9.92
C LYS A 22 14.83 14.50 -10.29
N GLU A 23 14.57 15.40 -11.23
CA GLU A 23 15.51 16.44 -11.65
C GLU A 23 15.86 17.44 -10.53
N ARG A 24 14.96 17.63 -9.55
CA ARG A 24 15.19 18.44 -8.34
C ARG A 24 15.90 17.66 -7.23
N MET A 25 16.05 16.35 -7.39
CA MET A 25 16.57 15.40 -6.41
C MET A 25 17.85 14.69 -6.89
N PRO A 26 18.87 15.39 -7.45
CA PRO A 26 20.03 14.72 -8.03
C PRO A 26 21.00 14.13 -6.97
N LYS A 27 20.78 14.40 -5.68
CA LYS A 27 21.70 14.06 -4.58
C LYS A 27 20.97 13.34 -3.44
N TYR A 28 21.76 12.76 -2.54
CA TYR A 28 21.32 12.14 -1.28
C TYR A 28 20.28 11.02 -1.44
N TRP A 29 20.27 10.38 -2.61
CA TRP A 29 19.34 9.29 -2.92
C TRP A 29 17.85 9.65 -2.79
N LEU A 30 17.54 10.96 -2.81
CA LEU A 30 16.19 11.49 -2.62
C LEU A 30 15.13 10.96 -3.61
N PRO A 31 15.44 10.56 -4.85
CA PRO A 31 14.42 9.94 -5.69
C PRO A 31 13.85 8.65 -5.09
N TRP A 32 14.65 7.89 -4.34
CA TRP A 32 14.20 6.70 -3.61
C TRP A 32 13.58 7.08 -2.26
N LEU A 33 14.26 7.94 -1.49
CA LEU A 33 13.86 8.24 -0.11
C LEU A 33 12.62 9.15 0.00
N VAL A 34 12.33 9.94 -1.03
CA VAL A 34 11.21 10.91 -1.06
C VAL A 34 10.34 10.69 -2.29
N GLY A 35 10.96 10.54 -3.47
CA GLY A 35 10.25 10.38 -4.73
C GLY A 35 9.37 9.14 -4.78
N MET A 36 9.92 7.96 -4.46
CA MET A 36 9.16 6.71 -4.48
C MET A 36 7.95 6.71 -3.52
N PRO A 37 8.08 7.11 -2.24
CA PRO A 37 6.92 7.24 -1.36
C PRO A 37 5.85 8.21 -1.87
N ALA A 38 6.26 9.33 -2.49
CA ALA A 38 5.34 10.30 -3.07
C ALA A 38 4.61 9.74 -4.31
N GLU A 39 5.31 9.00 -5.18
CA GLU A 39 4.72 8.31 -6.33
C GLU A 39 3.67 7.29 -5.91
N THR A 40 3.97 6.46 -4.90
CA THR A 40 2.97 5.50 -4.40
C THR A 40 1.74 6.22 -3.87
N SER A 41 1.91 7.32 -3.13
CA SER A 41 0.78 8.12 -2.65
C SER A 41 -0.03 8.73 -3.79
N LEU A 42 0.63 9.19 -4.85
CA LEU A 42 -0.02 9.68 -6.06
C LEU A 42 -0.84 8.58 -6.73
N ALA A 43 -0.27 7.37 -6.87
CA ALA A 43 -0.95 6.23 -7.47
C ALA A 43 -2.23 5.85 -6.69
N ILE A 44 -2.14 5.76 -5.36
CA ILE A 44 -3.29 5.47 -4.50
C ILE A 44 -4.38 6.55 -4.68
N CYS A 45 -4.03 7.83 -4.57
CA CYS A 45 -4.98 8.93 -4.76
C CYS A 45 -5.62 8.91 -6.14
N SER A 46 -4.85 8.62 -7.20
CA SER A 46 -5.34 8.57 -8.57
C SER A 46 -6.34 7.43 -8.78
N MET A 47 -6.08 6.25 -8.20
CA MET A 47 -7.01 5.12 -8.27
C MET A 47 -8.29 5.36 -7.47
N ILE A 48 -8.19 6.02 -6.31
CA ILE A 48 -9.34 6.40 -5.49
C ILE A 48 -10.17 7.46 -6.20
N PHE A 49 -9.60 8.64 -6.48
CA PHE A 49 -10.35 9.76 -7.06
C PHE A 49 -10.83 9.47 -8.47
N GLY A 50 -10.07 8.70 -9.26
CA GLY A 50 -10.48 8.22 -10.57
C GLY A 50 -11.55 7.12 -10.53
N GLY A 51 -12.02 6.68 -9.36
CA GLY A 51 -13.11 5.72 -9.20
C GLY A 51 -12.78 4.29 -9.63
N VAL A 52 -11.50 3.90 -9.66
CA VAL A 52 -11.10 2.57 -10.12
C VAL A 52 -11.67 1.48 -9.21
N PHE A 53 -11.58 1.66 -7.89
CA PHE A 53 -12.09 0.71 -6.91
C PHE A 53 -13.63 0.63 -6.88
N GLU A 54 -14.33 1.69 -7.29
CA GLU A 54 -15.80 1.68 -7.41
C GLU A 54 -16.26 0.89 -8.63
N ARG A 55 -15.60 1.10 -9.78
CA ARG A 55 -15.93 0.38 -11.01
C ARG A 55 -15.49 -1.09 -10.96
N LEU A 56 -14.41 -1.38 -10.24
CA LEU A 56 -13.77 -2.69 -10.19
C LEU A 56 -13.60 -3.18 -8.74
N PRO A 57 -14.70 -3.50 -8.04
CA PRO A 57 -14.65 -3.88 -6.62
C PRO A 57 -13.98 -5.24 -6.35
N GLY A 58 -13.80 -6.07 -7.38
CA GLY A 58 -13.08 -7.35 -7.29
C GLY A 58 -11.58 -7.24 -7.62
N LEU A 59 -11.10 -6.07 -8.06
CA LEU A 59 -9.69 -5.86 -8.40
C LEU A 59 -8.83 -5.91 -7.14
N ARG A 60 -7.80 -6.77 -7.14
CA ARG A 60 -6.89 -6.94 -6.01
C ARG A 60 -5.59 -6.19 -6.24
N VAL A 61 -5.42 -5.09 -5.52
CA VAL A 61 -4.28 -4.18 -5.70
C VAL A 61 -3.49 -4.07 -4.41
N ALA A 62 -2.18 -4.22 -4.49
CA ALA A 62 -1.24 -3.94 -3.41
C ALA A 62 -0.27 -2.83 -3.82
N PHE A 63 0.14 -2.00 -2.87
CA PHE A 63 1.09 -0.90 -3.09
C PHE A 63 2.38 -1.12 -2.29
N ALA A 64 3.51 -0.81 -2.92
CA ALA A 64 4.82 -0.96 -2.29
C ALA A 64 5.06 0.05 -1.15
N HIS A 65 6.00 -0.29 -0.27
CA HIS A 65 6.59 0.55 0.77
C HIS A 65 5.55 1.13 1.75
N GLY A 66 4.65 0.28 2.25
CA GLY A 66 3.59 0.69 3.17
C GLY A 66 2.55 1.63 2.58
N GLY A 67 2.48 1.77 1.25
CA GLY A 67 1.67 2.79 0.60
C GLY A 67 2.36 4.17 0.49
N GLY A 68 3.68 4.21 0.70
CA GLY A 68 4.48 5.41 0.59
C GLY A 68 4.07 6.48 1.61
N SER A 69 3.84 7.71 1.16
CA SER A 69 3.44 8.82 2.03
C SER A 69 1.92 8.95 2.24
N PHE A 70 1.11 8.08 1.62
CA PHE A 70 -0.34 8.12 1.74
C PHE A 70 -0.83 7.94 3.19
N PRO A 71 -0.34 6.97 3.98
CA PRO A 71 -0.78 6.80 5.36
C PRO A 71 -0.55 8.05 6.21
N GLY A 72 0.59 8.71 6.02
CA GLY A 72 0.94 9.94 6.75
C GLY A 72 0.14 11.16 6.31
N THR A 73 -0.46 11.15 5.12
CA THR A 73 -1.16 12.30 4.54
C THR A 73 -2.67 12.10 4.35
N ILE A 74 -3.23 10.93 4.69
CA ILE A 74 -4.65 10.61 4.49
C ILE A 74 -5.61 11.63 5.13
N GLY A 75 -5.28 12.18 6.30
CA GLY A 75 -6.10 13.22 6.93
C GLY A 75 -6.18 14.50 6.09
N ARG A 76 -5.07 14.89 5.45
CA ARG A 76 -5.03 16.04 4.53
C ARG A 76 -5.79 15.73 3.23
N ILE A 77 -5.64 14.52 2.70
CA ILE A 77 -6.30 14.06 1.47
C ILE A 77 -7.82 14.08 1.65
N GLU A 78 -8.32 13.51 2.75
CA GLU A 78 -9.74 13.53 3.10
C GLU A 78 -10.26 14.95 3.30
N HIS A 79 -9.55 15.77 4.09
CA HIS A 79 -9.97 17.14 4.30
C HIS A 79 -10.07 17.91 2.98
N GLY A 80 -9.07 17.77 2.10
CA GLY A 80 -9.07 18.33 0.75
C GLY A 80 -10.27 17.88 -0.08
N PHE A 81 -10.58 16.58 -0.07
CA PHE A 81 -11.75 16.03 -0.75
C PHE A 81 -13.06 16.68 -0.28
N ASN A 82 -13.22 16.85 1.04
CA ASN A 82 -14.44 17.43 1.62
C ASN A 82 -14.58 18.94 1.35
N VAL A 83 -13.48 19.69 1.33
CA VAL A 83 -13.53 21.16 1.17
C VAL A 83 -13.46 21.62 -0.28
N ARG A 84 -12.96 20.78 -1.20
CA ARG A 84 -12.90 21.04 -2.65
C ARG A 84 -13.44 19.86 -3.47
N PRO A 85 -14.69 19.43 -3.26
CA PRO A 85 -15.29 18.36 -4.05
C PRO A 85 -15.38 18.73 -5.54
N ASP A 86 -15.47 20.02 -5.86
CA ASP A 86 -15.40 20.55 -7.23
C ASP A 86 -14.10 20.17 -7.97
N LEU A 87 -13.03 19.85 -7.23
CA LEU A 87 -11.75 19.38 -7.78
C LEU A 87 -11.52 17.89 -7.56
N CYS A 88 -11.86 17.38 -6.37
CA CYS A 88 -11.46 16.04 -5.94
C CYS A 88 -12.52 14.96 -6.19
N ALA A 89 -13.80 15.34 -6.24
CA ALA A 89 -14.93 14.42 -6.39
C ALA A 89 -15.48 14.38 -7.82
N VAL A 90 -14.68 14.81 -8.80
CA VAL A 90 -15.09 14.97 -10.21
C VAL A 90 -15.46 13.64 -10.88
N ASP A 91 -14.71 12.57 -10.58
CA ASP A 91 -14.92 11.23 -11.14
C ASP A 91 -15.47 10.23 -10.11
N ASN A 92 -15.33 10.54 -8.82
CA ASN A 92 -15.74 9.67 -7.73
C ASN A 92 -16.18 10.47 -6.49
N PRO A 93 -17.47 10.43 -6.10
CA PRO A 93 -17.99 11.19 -4.96
C PRO A 93 -17.77 10.51 -3.60
N VAL A 94 -17.11 9.36 -3.55
CA VAL A 94 -16.90 8.60 -2.30
C VAL A 94 -15.63 9.08 -1.59
N ASN A 95 -15.76 9.35 -0.29
CA ASN A 95 -14.65 9.80 0.55
C ASN A 95 -13.45 8.81 0.53
N PRO A 96 -12.20 9.30 0.42
CA PRO A 96 -11.01 8.47 0.29
C PRO A 96 -10.78 7.49 1.46
N ARG A 97 -11.26 7.79 2.67
CA ARG A 97 -11.15 6.86 3.82
C ARG A 97 -11.96 5.59 3.65
N HIS A 98 -13.00 5.58 2.82
CA HIS A 98 -13.80 4.39 2.54
C HIS A 98 -12.96 3.27 1.90
N TYR A 99 -11.83 3.61 1.28
CA TYR A 99 -10.98 2.67 0.54
C TYR A 99 -9.88 2.00 1.36
N LEU A 100 -9.68 2.38 2.63
CA LEU A 100 -8.62 1.81 3.47
C LEU A 100 -8.75 0.28 3.66
N GLY A 101 -9.92 -0.31 3.42
CA GLY A 101 -10.12 -1.77 3.43
C GLY A 101 -10.13 -2.43 2.03
N LYS A 102 -9.93 -1.67 0.96
CA LYS A 102 -10.18 -2.11 -0.43
C LYS A 102 -8.90 -2.49 -1.20
N PHE A 103 -7.74 -2.10 -0.69
CA PHE A 103 -6.43 -2.46 -1.27
C PHE A 103 -5.48 -2.94 -0.16
N TYR A 104 -4.32 -3.42 -0.57
CA TYR A 104 -3.26 -3.90 0.33
C TYR A 104 -2.05 -2.97 0.26
N VAL A 105 -1.20 -3.03 1.26
CA VAL A 105 0.15 -2.47 1.24
C VAL A 105 1.14 -3.54 1.67
N ASP A 106 2.41 -3.40 1.30
CA ASP A 106 3.45 -4.20 1.94
C ASP A 106 3.81 -3.64 3.35
N SER A 107 4.60 -4.39 4.10
CA SER A 107 5.07 -4.01 5.43
C SER A 107 6.39 -3.25 5.44
N LEU A 108 6.94 -2.85 4.28
CA LEU A 108 8.30 -2.33 4.17
C LEU A 108 8.34 -0.85 4.58
N VAL A 109 8.42 -0.62 5.88
CA VAL A 109 8.45 0.74 6.47
C VAL A 109 9.60 0.97 7.45
N HIS A 110 10.42 -0.06 7.72
CA HIS A 110 11.64 -0.04 8.54
C HIS A 110 11.49 0.36 10.02
N ASP A 111 10.32 0.82 10.47
CA ASP A 111 10.08 1.31 11.82
C ASP A 111 8.82 0.69 12.43
N ALA A 112 8.91 0.27 13.70
CA ALA A 112 7.83 -0.44 14.39
C ALA A 112 6.63 0.46 14.73
N GLU A 113 6.84 1.75 15.01
CA GLU A 113 5.74 2.70 15.24
C GLU A 113 5.01 3.01 13.94
N VAL A 114 5.75 3.12 12.83
CA VAL A 114 5.14 3.29 11.50
C VAL A 114 4.32 2.05 11.16
N LEU A 115 4.84 0.84 11.39
CA LEU A 115 4.08 -0.39 11.14
C LEU A 115 2.85 -0.50 12.06
N ARG A 116 2.95 -0.14 13.35
CA ARG A 116 1.78 -0.02 14.25
C ARG A 116 0.73 0.91 13.70
N TYR A 117 1.16 2.06 13.18
CA TYR A 117 0.25 3.02 12.58
C TYR A 117 -0.43 2.46 11.32
N LEU A 118 0.30 1.74 10.46
CA LEU A 118 -0.30 1.05 9.32
C LEU A 118 -1.34 0.02 9.76
N ILE A 119 -1.03 -0.80 10.77
CA ILE A 119 -1.94 -1.80 11.32
C ILE A 119 -3.24 -1.14 11.81
N LYS A 120 -3.12 -0.02 12.55
CA LYS A 120 -4.28 0.75 13.00
C LYS A 120 -5.10 1.33 11.84
N LEU A 121 -4.44 1.72 10.75
CA LEU A 121 -5.08 2.40 9.63
C LEU A 121 -5.77 1.44 8.65
N PHE A 122 -5.10 0.34 8.30
CA PHE A 122 -5.53 -0.61 7.26
C PHE A 122 -6.10 -1.91 7.81
N GLY A 123 -5.74 -2.29 9.03
CA GLY A 123 -5.95 -3.65 9.55
C GLY A 123 -4.86 -4.62 9.08
N VAL A 124 -4.60 -5.66 9.87
CA VAL A 124 -3.54 -6.64 9.58
C VAL A 124 -3.84 -7.46 8.33
N GLU A 125 -5.11 -7.62 7.97
CA GLU A 125 -5.54 -8.36 6.78
C GLU A 125 -5.15 -7.66 5.46
N LYS A 126 -4.77 -6.38 5.54
CA LYS A 126 -4.42 -5.53 4.39
C LYS A 126 -2.94 -5.18 4.31
N ILE A 127 -2.10 -5.80 5.15
CA ILE A 127 -0.65 -5.58 5.18
C ILE A 127 0.04 -6.91 4.95
N ALA A 128 0.82 -7.01 3.87
CA ALA A 128 1.59 -8.20 3.51
C ALA A 128 3.09 -7.99 3.74
N LEU A 129 3.80 -9.00 4.23
CA LEU A 129 5.25 -8.96 4.31
C LEU A 129 5.86 -8.70 2.92
N GLY A 130 6.68 -7.66 2.82
CA GLY A 130 7.51 -7.35 1.67
C GLY A 130 8.89 -6.89 2.14
N SER A 131 9.95 -7.33 1.46
CA SER A 131 11.33 -7.09 1.88
C SER A 131 12.15 -6.23 0.91
N ASP A 132 11.67 -6.02 -0.32
CA ASP A 132 12.44 -5.41 -1.42
C ASP A 132 13.78 -6.14 -1.73
N TYR A 133 13.84 -7.45 -1.45
CA TYR A 133 14.97 -8.27 -1.85
C TYR A 133 15.13 -8.27 -3.39
N PRO A 134 16.36 -8.12 -3.95
CA PRO A 134 17.67 -8.13 -3.29
C PRO A 134 18.29 -6.74 -3.08
N PHE A 135 17.51 -5.66 -3.08
CA PHE A 135 18.05 -4.31 -3.02
C PHE A 135 18.54 -3.93 -1.62
N PRO A 136 19.57 -3.07 -1.51
CA PRO A 136 20.18 -2.72 -0.22
C PRO A 136 19.31 -1.81 0.66
N LEU A 137 18.28 -1.17 0.09
CA LEU A 137 17.31 -0.38 0.86
C LEU A 137 16.27 -1.27 1.54
N GLY A 138 16.14 -2.54 1.12
CA GLY A 138 15.16 -3.48 1.64
C GLY A 138 15.43 -3.96 3.08
N GLU A 139 14.50 -4.75 3.61
CA GLU A 139 14.67 -5.40 4.91
C GLU A 139 15.65 -6.57 4.78
N HIS A 140 16.81 -6.44 5.43
CA HIS A 140 17.91 -7.41 5.30
C HIS A 140 17.56 -8.82 5.81
N ILE A 141 16.77 -8.91 6.88
CA ILE A 141 16.24 -10.16 7.41
C ILE A 141 14.72 -10.12 7.26
N PRO A 142 14.16 -10.71 6.19
CA PRO A 142 12.73 -10.62 5.92
C PRO A 142 11.86 -11.06 7.09
N GLY A 143 11.00 -10.17 7.57
CA GLY A 143 10.07 -10.39 8.68
C GLY A 143 10.66 -10.12 10.06
N GLU A 144 11.91 -9.68 10.19
CA GLU A 144 12.53 -9.36 11.49
C GLU A 144 11.78 -8.24 12.21
N LEU A 145 11.38 -7.18 11.50
CA LEU A 145 10.59 -6.10 12.09
C LEU A 145 9.31 -6.64 12.73
N ILE A 146 8.53 -7.42 11.99
CA ILE A 146 7.28 -8.02 12.46
C ILE A 146 7.54 -8.98 13.64
N ALA A 147 8.61 -9.78 13.57
CA ALA A 147 8.97 -10.73 14.61
C ALA A 147 9.38 -10.02 15.93
N SER A 148 10.01 -8.84 15.83
CA SER A 148 10.44 -8.05 16.99
C SER A 148 9.29 -7.41 17.77
N MET A 149 8.12 -7.24 17.14
CA MET A 149 6.95 -6.61 17.76
C MET A 149 6.22 -7.57 18.72
N GLN A 150 6.51 -7.42 20.02
CA GLN A 150 5.96 -8.29 21.08
C GLN A 150 4.48 -8.00 21.41
N ASP A 151 4.01 -6.82 21.05
CA ASP A 151 2.64 -6.32 21.25
C ASP A 151 1.64 -6.84 20.20
N ILE A 152 2.12 -7.53 19.15
CA ILE A 152 1.28 -8.13 18.11
C ILE A 152 0.90 -9.56 18.49
N SER A 153 -0.40 -9.87 18.46
CA SER A 153 -0.89 -11.20 18.78
C SER A 153 -0.36 -12.25 17.79
N PRO A 154 -0.21 -13.53 18.19
CA PRO A 154 0.24 -14.58 17.27
C PRO A 154 -0.61 -14.67 15.98
N LYS A 155 -1.93 -14.51 16.12
CA LYS A 155 -2.87 -14.53 14.99
C LYS A 155 -2.64 -13.35 14.03
N ASP A 156 -2.45 -12.15 14.57
CA ASP A 156 -2.17 -10.96 13.77
C ASP A 156 -0.81 -11.04 13.09
N ARG A 157 0.17 -11.64 13.77
CA ARG A 157 1.49 -11.90 13.20
C ARG A 157 1.43 -12.84 11.99
N GLU A 158 0.59 -13.88 12.03
CA GLU A 158 0.36 -14.74 10.86
C GLU A 158 -0.22 -13.97 9.67
N TRP A 159 -1.13 -13.02 9.93
CA TRP A 159 -1.65 -12.12 8.89
C TRP A 159 -0.55 -11.31 8.24
N LEU A 160 0.28 -10.64 9.04
CA LEU A 160 1.38 -9.83 8.54
C LEU A 160 2.43 -10.66 7.80
N LEU A 161 2.77 -11.85 8.29
CA LEU A 161 3.82 -12.69 7.72
C LEU A 161 3.39 -13.41 6.43
N TYR A 162 2.15 -13.89 6.33
CA TYR A 162 1.75 -14.67 5.14
C TYR A 162 0.26 -14.67 4.79
N ARG A 163 -0.69 -14.60 5.74
CA ARG A 163 -2.11 -14.81 5.39
C ARG A 163 -2.66 -13.69 4.51
N SER A 164 -2.23 -12.44 4.71
CA SER A 164 -2.66 -11.32 3.86
C SER A 164 -2.14 -11.47 2.43
N ALA A 165 -0.90 -11.94 2.25
CA ALA A 165 -0.33 -12.24 0.94
C ALA A 165 -1.10 -13.37 0.23
N LEU A 166 -1.42 -14.45 0.94
CA LEU A 166 -2.27 -15.52 0.39
C LEU A 166 -3.64 -15.01 -0.04
N HIS A 167 -4.28 -14.19 0.80
CA HIS A 167 -5.58 -13.59 0.49
C HIS A 167 -5.53 -12.64 -0.72
N TRP A 168 -4.53 -11.78 -0.79
CA TRP A 168 -4.30 -10.87 -1.93
C TRP A 168 -4.02 -11.64 -3.23
N LEU A 169 -3.21 -12.70 -3.17
CA LEU A 169 -2.83 -13.50 -4.34
C LEU A 169 -3.85 -14.59 -4.71
N ASN A 170 -4.93 -14.74 -3.95
CA ASN A 170 -5.92 -15.83 -4.09
C ASN A 170 -5.34 -17.24 -3.93
N ARG A 171 -4.35 -17.38 -3.06
CA ARG A 171 -3.66 -18.65 -2.83
C ARG A 171 -4.09 -19.26 -1.52
N ARG A 172 -3.94 -20.58 -1.42
CA ARG A 172 -4.18 -21.33 -0.18
C ARG A 172 -2.84 -21.75 0.40
N GLU A 173 -2.77 -21.90 1.72
CA GLU A 173 -1.55 -22.40 2.37
C GLU A 173 -1.07 -23.74 1.77
N ASN A 174 -2.00 -24.63 1.42
CA ASN A 174 -1.71 -25.93 0.83
C ASN A 174 -1.06 -25.85 -0.57
N ASP A 175 -1.06 -24.69 -1.21
CA ASP A 175 -0.37 -24.52 -2.50
C ASP A 175 1.17 -24.45 -2.32
N PHE A 176 1.68 -24.37 -1.09
CA PHE A 176 3.10 -24.21 -0.74
C PHE A 176 3.61 -25.25 0.27
N ARG A 177 2.84 -26.32 0.51
CA ARG A 177 3.22 -27.45 1.37
C ARG A 177 3.73 -28.62 0.55
#